data_AF-A0A259B5K4-F1
#
_entry.id   AF-A0A259B5K4-F1
#
_cell.length_a   1.000
_cell.length_b   1.000
_cell.length_c   1.000
_cell.angle_alpha   90.00
_cell.angle_beta   90.00
_cell.angle_gamma   90.00
#
_symmetry.space_group_name_H-M   'P 1'
#
loop_
_entity.id
_entity.type
_entity.pdbx_description
1 polymer ?
#
loop_
_entity_poly.entity_id
_entity_poly.type
_entity_poly.pdbx_seq_one_letter_code
_entity_poly.pdbx_strand_id
1 'polypeptide(L)'
;PFAAAYPQLRASLPDTVDTVHRLIGIRPDQAQPRYHAGSPLPADVVVIDEASMLGLALMAKTLAALLPDTQLIMLGDQDQLASVEPGAVLGELGAAALNSGGYTPAMAQWILATTGEAVESATKAGAEPTALAEATVWLRQSHRFGASSAIAALAQSVNAGDDKAAVAWLTAPASSDSDFAIRLVHDDAARRPLLAIVLAATNSWLHLVNAPWQSADFGYQVIDDWARAVFAAHSQAQLLCALRHGAYGVVGLNAFIEHSLNHAGLINADQAIDGWYAGRPVMVTRNDSTLHLANGEVGLTLPYLDPELSASEGKPATGLRVAFLSDGVNVAGVPAVRWINPHRLVSVETAFALTVHKAQGSE
;
A
#
# COMPACT_ATOMS: atom_id res chain seq x y z
N PRO A 1 -13.40 -4.26 17.39
CA PRO A 1 -12.88 -3.81 18.70
C PRO A 1 -13.11 -2.30 18.96
N PHE A 2 -12.52 -1.39 18.16
CA PHE A 2 -12.70 0.06 18.33
C PHE A 2 -14.14 0.53 18.04
N ALA A 3 -14.72 0.16 16.90
CA ALA A 3 -16.10 0.54 16.55
C ALA A 3 -17.15 0.03 17.56
N ALA A 4 -16.87 -1.09 18.23
CA ALA A 4 -17.73 -1.62 19.28
C ALA A 4 -17.55 -0.89 20.62
N ALA A 5 -16.31 -0.50 20.94
CA ALA A 5 -15.99 0.22 22.18
C ALA A 5 -16.38 1.71 22.11
N TYR A 6 -16.28 2.33 20.94
CA TYR A 6 -16.52 3.75 20.70
C TYR A 6 -17.42 4.01 19.48
N PRO A 7 -18.66 3.48 19.48
CA PRO A 7 -19.54 3.54 18.31
C PRO A 7 -19.89 4.99 17.91
N GLN A 8 -20.07 5.88 18.88
CA GLN A 8 -20.37 7.29 18.64
C GLN A 8 -19.19 8.03 18.00
N LEU A 9 -17.97 7.78 18.49
CA LEU A 9 -16.76 8.37 17.90
C LEU A 9 -16.57 7.88 16.47
N ARG A 10 -16.71 6.57 16.21
CA ARG A 10 -16.59 6.03 14.84
C ARG A 10 -17.58 6.66 13.87
N ALA A 11 -18.82 6.89 14.30
CA ALA A 11 -19.85 7.53 13.48
C ALA A 11 -19.56 9.02 13.20
N SER A 12 -18.74 9.68 14.03
CA SER A 12 -18.32 11.07 13.84
C SER A 12 -17.07 11.24 12.97
N LEU A 13 -16.32 10.16 12.72
CA LEU A 13 -15.14 10.21 11.88
C LEU A 13 -15.52 10.34 10.40
N PRO A 14 -14.79 11.14 9.60
CA PRO A 14 -15.05 11.25 8.17
C PRO A 14 -14.94 9.89 7.48
N ASP A 15 -15.87 9.59 6.58
CA ASP A 15 -15.82 8.39 5.73
C ASP A 15 -15.07 8.64 4.41
N THR A 16 -14.63 9.88 4.18
CA THR A 16 -13.86 10.28 2.98
C THR A 16 -12.47 10.70 3.38
N VAL A 17 -11.47 10.09 2.75
CA VAL A 17 -10.06 10.49 2.83
C VAL A 17 -9.66 11.24 1.57
N ASP A 18 -8.84 12.26 1.71
CA ASP A 18 -8.25 13.01 0.60
C ASP A 18 -6.72 12.89 0.67
N THR A 19 -6.07 12.83 -0.48
CA THR A 19 -4.61 13.00 -0.53
C THR A 19 -4.25 14.41 -0.04
N VAL A 20 -3.09 14.57 0.60
CA VAL A 20 -2.64 15.89 1.09
C VAL A 20 -2.63 16.93 -0.03
N HIS A 21 -2.19 16.56 -1.24
CA HIS A 21 -2.25 17.42 -2.43
C HIS A 21 -3.66 17.97 -2.73
N ARG A 22 -4.67 17.09 -2.65
CA ARG A 22 -6.07 17.46 -2.89
C ARG A 22 -6.63 18.29 -1.74
N LEU A 23 -6.27 17.96 -0.49
CA LEU A 23 -6.68 18.68 0.71
C LEU A 23 -6.27 20.16 0.64
N ILE A 24 -4.99 20.45 0.36
CA ILE A 24 -4.51 21.84 0.26
C ILE A 24 -4.76 22.45 -1.13
N GLY A 25 -5.29 21.67 -2.08
CA GLY A 25 -5.67 22.11 -3.41
C GLY A 25 -4.49 22.50 -4.30
N ILE A 26 -3.42 21.69 -4.32
CA ILE A 26 -2.34 21.83 -5.30
C ILE A 26 -2.86 21.48 -6.69
N ARG A 27 -2.55 22.33 -7.67
CA ARG A 27 -2.83 22.08 -9.09
C ARG A 27 -1.56 22.21 -9.93
N PRO A 28 -1.37 21.40 -10.99
CA PRO A 28 -0.14 21.44 -11.81
C PRO A 28 0.14 22.80 -12.47
N ASP A 29 -0.91 23.56 -12.74
CA ASP A 29 -0.90 24.85 -13.43
C ASP A 29 -0.77 26.04 -12.48
N GLN A 30 -0.70 25.81 -11.16
CA GLN A 30 -0.64 26.89 -10.17
C GLN A 30 0.61 26.79 -9.30
N ALA A 31 1.31 27.92 -9.15
CA ALA A 31 2.50 28.02 -8.32
C ALA A 31 2.17 27.90 -6.82
N GLN A 32 0.99 28.37 -6.40
CA GLN A 32 0.50 28.28 -5.02
C GLN A 32 -0.68 27.34 -4.91
N PRO A 33 -0.81 26.58 -3.80
CA PRO A 33 -2.01 25.80 -3.51
C PRO A 33 -3.22 26.72 -3.27
N ARG A 34 -4.43 26.17 -3.42
CA ARG A 34 -5.67 26.85 -3.05
C ARG A 34 -5.66 27.34 -1.60
N TYR A 35 -5.18 26.50 -0.69
CA TYR A 35 -5.06 26.85 0.72
C TYR A 35 -3.61 27.18 1.06
N HIS A 36 -3.43 28.33 1.70
CA HIS A 36 -2.14 28.91 2.05
C HIS A 36 -2.33 29.95 3.15
N ALA A 37 -1.28 30.60 3.62
CA ALA A 37 -1.36 31.53 4.76
C ALA A 37 -2.35 32.71 4.58
N GLY A 38 -2.65 33.09 3.33
CA GLY A 38 -3.62 34.13 3.00
C GLY A 38 -5.05 33.64 2.77
N SER A 39 -5.23 32.32 2.64
CA SER A 39 -6.53 31.64 2.56
C SER A 39 -6.40 30.29 3.27
N PRO A 40 -6.45 30.26 4.62
CA PRO A 40 -6.20 29.05 5.39
C PRO A 40 -7.21 27.94 5.10
N LEU A 41 -6.79 26.70 5.31
CA LEU A 41 -7.65 25.52 5.30
C LEU A 41 -8.68 25.64 6.44
N PRO A 42 -9.99 25.61 6.16
CA PRO A 42 -11.02 25.72 7.18
C PRO A 42 -11.19 24.39 7.93
N ALA A 43 -10.23 24.06 8.79
CA ALA A 43 -10.23 22.84 9.59
C ALA A 43 -9.77 23.10 11.03
N ASP A 44 -10.51 22.58 12.00
CA ASP A 44 -10.12 22.59 13.41
C ASP A 44 -9.08 21.51 13.72
N VAL A 45 -9.20 20.35 13.06
CA VAL A 45 -8.29 19.20 13.20
C VAL A 45 -7.93 18.67 11.83
N VAL A 46 -6.64 18.44 11.60
CA VAL A 46 -6.10 17.78 10.40
C VAL A 46 -5.36 16.52 10.84
N VAL A 47 -5.75 15.38 10.28
CA VAL A 47 -5.08 14.10 10.51
C VAL A 47 -4.41 13.67 9.21
N ILE A 48 -3.11 13.41 9.28
CA ILE A 48 -2.32 12.91 8.15
C ILE A 48 -1.85 11.50 8.51
N ASP A 49 -2.30 10.53 7.75
CA ASP A 49 -1.78 9.17 7.78
C ASP A 49 -0.63 9.00 6.77
N GLU A 50 0.23 8.00 6.99
CA GLU A 50 1.45 7.74 6.19
C GLU A 50 2.35 8.99 6.02
N ALA A 51 2.48 9.78 7.10
CA ALA A 51 3.24 11.05 7.09
C ALA A 51 4.75 10.85 6.80
N SER A 52 5.27 9.65 6.97
CA SER A 52 6.62 9.21 6.57
C SER A 52 6.87 9.39 5.07
N MET A 53 5.82 9.33 4.24
CA MET A 53 5.90 9.53 2.79
C MET A 53 5.91 11.01 2.38
N LEU A 54 5.68 11.96 3.30
CA LEU A 54 5.62 13.39 2.97
C LEU A 54 7.01 14.01 2.86
N GLY A 55 7.29 14.58 1.69
CA GLY A 55 8.48 15.41 1.47
C GLY A 55 8.39 16.77 2.14
N LEU A 56 9.54 17.43 2.30
CA LEU A 56 9.66 18.72 2.99
C LEU A 56 8.80 19.82 2.34
N ALA A 57 8.79 19.88 1.01
CA ALA A 57 8.07 20.92 0.27
C ALA A 57 6.55 20.84 0.48
N LEU A 58 6.01 19.62 0.44
CA LEU A 58 4.58 19.39 0.67
C LEU A 58 4.22 19.69 2.13
N MET A 59 5.02 19.22 3.09
CA MET A 59 4.79 19.50 4.51
C MET A 59 4.81 21.01 4.80
N ALA A 60 5.78 21.76 4.26
CA ALA A 60 5.86 23.20 4.44
C ALA A 60 4.61 23.93 3.90
N LYS A 61 4.11 23.51 2.73
CA LYS A 61 2.86 24.04 2.17
C LYS A 61 1.65 23.69 3.02
N THR A 62 1.59 22.47 3.55
CA THR A 62 0.52 22.02 4.44
C THR A 62 0.51 22.85 5.71
N LEU A 63 1.63 23.00 6.41
CA LEU A 63 1.74 23.82 7.61
C LEU A 63 1.38 25.28 7.35
N ALA A 64 1.83 25.86 6.23
CA ALA A 64 1.49 27.22 5.84
C ALA A 64 -0.01 27.41 5.53
N ALA A 65 -0.75 26.34 5.27
CA ALA A 65 -2.19 26.39 5.03
C ALA A 65 -3.01 26.28 6.33
N LEU A 66 -2.42 25.90 7.47
CA LEU A 66 -3.15 25.73 8.72
C LEU A 66 -3.34 27.05 9.47
N LEU A 67 -4.43 27.18 10.22
CA LEU A 67 -4.60 28.27 11.18
C LEU A 67 -3.75 28.01 12.44
N PRO A 68 -3.38 29.04 13.20
CA PRO A 68 -2.64 28.86 14.46
C PRO A 68 -3.31 27.92 15.47
N ASP A 69 -4.65 27.88 15.46
CA ASP A 69 -5.45 27.05 16.37
C ASP A 69 -5.82 25.67 15.77
N THR A 70 -5.40 25.37 14.54
CA THR A 70 -5.65 24.06 13.93
C THR A 70 -4.76 23.00 14.58
N GLN A 71 -5.37 21.92 15.07
CA GLN A 71 -4.65 20.77 15.61
C GLN A 71 -4.19 19.84 14.48
N LEU A 72 -2.89 19.62 14.36
CA LEU A 72 -2.31 18.66 13.41
C LEU A 72 -1.93 17.36 14.13
N ILE A 73 -2.43 16.23 13.62
CA ILE A 73 -2.04 14.88 14.05
C ILE A 73 -1.38 14.18 12.88
N MET A 74 -0.14 13.71 13.08
CA MET A 74 0.60 12.96 12.07
C MET A 74 0.81 11.53 12.55
N LEU A 75 0.51 10.57 11.68
CA LEU A 75 0.70 9.15 11.89
C LEU A 75 1.66 8.63 10.80
N GLY A 76 2.56 7.74 11.18
CA GLY A 76 3.51 7.13 10.26
C GLY A 76 4.60 6.37 10.98
N ASP A 77 5.40 5.64 10.22
CA ASP A 77 6.53 4.89 10.72
C ASP A 77 7.83 5.63 10.41
N GLN A 78 8.59 5.99 11.46
CA GLN A 78 9.85 6.72 11.34
C GLN A 78 10.94 5.88 10.65
N ASP A 79 10.84 4.54 10.71
CA ASP A 79 11.82 3.60 10.17
C ASP A 79 11.44 3.14 8.74
N GLN A 80 10.30 3.61 8.21
CA GLN A 80 9.90 3.34 6.84
C GLN A 80 10.83 4.04 5.83
N LEU A 81 10.87 3.54 4.60
CA LEU A 81 11.56 4.23 3.51
C LEU A 81 11.05 5.67 3.39
N ALA A 82 11.98 6.62 3.45
CA ALA A 82 11.68 8.04 3.34
C ALA A 82 10.99 8.38 2.02
N SER A 83 10.33 9.53 1.99
CA SER A 83 9.75 10.09 0.77
C SER A 83 10.73 10.06 -0.40
N VAL A 84 10.21 9.83 -1.61
CA VAL A 84 10.96 10.01 -2.86
C VAL A 84 11.36 11.48 -3.06
N GLU A 85 10.59 12.39 -2.48
CA GLU A 85 10.91 13.82 -2.47
C GLU A 85 11.98 14.15 -1.41
N PRO A 86 12.76 15.23 -1.59
CA PRO A 86 13.78 15.61 -0.62
C PRO A 86 13.20 15.88 0.79
N GLY A 87 13.90 15.35 1.80
CA GLY A 87 13.65 15.58 3.22
C GLY A 87 12.80 14.49 3.87
N ALA A 88 13.26 13.96 5.01
CA ALA A 88 12.56 12.95 5.79
C ALA A 88 11.91 13.58 7.03
N VAL A 89 10.82 14.32 6.83
CA VAL A 89 10.27 15.20 7.88
C VAL A 89 9.89 14.44 9.14
N LEU A 90 9.12 13.36 9.02
CA LEU A 90 8.68 12.58 10.19
C LEU A 90 9.87 11.97 10.95
N GLY A 91 10.85 11.42 10.22
CA GLY A 91 12.06 10.84 10.81
C GLY A 91 12.90 11.88 11.56
N GLU A 92 13.07 13.07 11.00
CA GLU A 92 13.80 14.17 11.67
C GLU A 92 13.07 14.69 12.91
N LEU A 93 11.75 14.85 12.85
CA LEU A 93 10.93 15.24 14.00
C LEU A 93 10.98 14.20 15.12
N GLY A 94 10.86 12.91 14.77
CA GLY A 94 10.98 11.80 15.72
C GLY A 94 12.37 11.75 16.37
N ALA A 95 13.43 11.87 15.58
CA ALA A 95 14.81 11.89 16.08
C ALA A 95 15.05 13.08 17.03
N ALA A 96 14.56 14.28 16.68
CA ALA A 96 14.64 15.46 17.53
C ALA A 96 13.92 15.24 18.88
N ALA A 97 12.70 14.69 18.84
CA ALA A 97 11.92 14.38 20.02
C ALA A 97 12.62 13.35 20.95
N LEU A 98 13.17 12.26 20.39
CA LEU A 98 13.96 11.28 21.14
C LEU A 98 15.23 11.87 21.77
N ASN A 99 15.84 12.84 21.08
CA ASN A 99 17.07 13.48 21.56
C ASN A 99 16.83 14.51 22.67
N SER A 100 15.65 15.14 22.72
CA SER A 100 15.28 16.06 23.82
C SER A 100 14.91 15.36 25.13
N GLY A 101 14.86 14.03 25.16
CA GLY A 101 14.67 13.29 26.41
C GLY A 101 13.21 13.04 26.82
N GLY A 102 12.28 12.94 25.86
CA GLY A 102 10.92 12.50 26.17
C GLY A 102 10.13 13.47 27.06
N TYR A 103 9.28 12.92 27.94
CA TYR A 103 8.28 13.70 28.67
C TYR A 103 8.83 14.39 29.93
N THR A 104 8.36 15.61 30.17
CA THR A 104 8.60 16.29 31.45
C THR A 104 7.88 15.57 32.60
N PRO A 105 8.29 15.77 33.87
CA PRO A 105 7.56 15.25 35.02
C PRO A 105 6.09 15.68 35.07
N ALA A 106 5.79 16.91 34.64
CA ALA A 106 4.43 17.43 34.58
C ALA A 106 3.59 16.69 33.53
N MET A 107 4.13 16.46 32.34
CA MET A 107 3.46 15.69 31.29
C MET A 107 3.27 14.23 31.71
N ALA A 108 4.28 13.59 32.29
CA ALA A 108 4.16 12.22 32.79
C ALA A 108 3.07 12.09 33.87
N GLN A 109 2.96 13.08 34.77
CA GLN A 109 1.90 13.12 35.77
C GLN A 109 0.52 13.32 35.14
N TRP A 110 0.41 14.18 34.13
CA TRP A 110 -0.83 14.37 33.39
C TRP A 110 -1.27 13.09 32.64
N ILE A 111 -0.33 12.39 32.00
CA ILE A 111 -0.58 11.08 31.34
C ILE A 111 -1.09 10.07 32.37
N LEU A 112 -0.43 9.96 33.53
CA LEU A 112 -0.86 9.06 34.61
C LEU A 112 -2.28 9.40 35.11
N ALA A 113 -2.57 10.68 35.31
CA ALA A 113 -3.88 11.13 35.77
C ALA A 113 -5.00 10.89 34.73
N THR A 114 -4.66 10.97 33.43
CA THR A 114 -5.63 10.86 32.33
C THR A 114 -5.85 9.41 31.90
N THR A 115 -4.79 8.61 31.86
CA THR A 115 -4.81 7.24 31.31
C THR A 115 -4.76 6.16 32.39
N GLY A 116 -4.32 6.49 33.60
CA GLY A 116 -4.00 5.51 34.65
C GLY A 116 -2.64 4.82 34.48
N GLU A 117 -1.93 5.09 33.38
CA GLU A 117 -0.66 4.44 33.05
C GLU A 117 0.54 5.33 33.38
N ALA A 118 1.54 4.74 34.04
CA ALA A 118 2.79 5.43 34.33
C ALA A 118 3.73 5.37 33.12
N VAL A 119 4.26 6.52 32.72
CA VAL A 119 5.30 6.62 31.69
C VAL A 119 6.62 7.08 32.33
N GLU A 120 7.74 6.60 31.78
CA GLU A 120 9.06 7.05 32.24
C GLU A 120 9.27 8.53 31.88
N SER A 121 9.45 9.36 32.91
CA SER A 121 9.93 10.74 32.78
C SER A 121 11.45 10.71 32.71
N ALA A 122 12.03 10.76 31.51
CA ALA A 122 13.47 10.62 31.34
C ALA A 122 14.06 11.68 30.40
N THR A 123 13.95 12.97 30.77
CA THR A 123 14.75 14.03 30.15
C THR A 123 16.22 13.60 30.21
N LYS A 124 16.83 13.31 29.05
CA LYS A 124 18.25 12.98 28.95
C LYS A 124 19.02 14.05 29.70
N ALA A 125 19.97 13.63 30.55
CA ALA A 125 20.74 14.55 31.36
C ALA A 125 21.45 15.58 30.46
N GLY A 126 21.11 16.86 30.60
CA GLY A 126 21.65 17.96 29.79
C GLY A 126 20.86 18.31 28.52
N ALA A 127 19.74 17.65 28.23
CA ALA A 127 18.81 18.03 27.18
C ALA A 127 17.67 18.89 27.75
N GLU A 128 17.31 19.97 27.04
CA GLU A 128 16.12 20.74 27.40
C GLU A 128 14.86 20.07 26.84
N PRO A 129 13.77 19.96 27.63
CA PRO A 129 12.51 19.44 27.15
C PRO A 129 11.96 20.35 26.03
N THR A 130 11.41 19.73 24.99
CA THR A 130 10.82 20.44 23.86
C THR A 130 9.32 20.15 23.79
N ALA A 131 8.54 21.14 23.36
CA ALA A 131 7.11 20.94 23.10
C ALA A 131 6.87 19.82 22.06
N LEU A 132 7.80 19.63 21.13
CA LEU A 132 7.74 18.55 20.15
C LEU A 132 7.85 17.17 20.82
N ALA A 133 8.76 16.98 21.77
CA ALA A 133 8.86 15.71 22.50
C ALA A 133 7.62 15.39 23.31
N GLU A 134 7.02 16.41 23.94
CA GLU A 134 5.76 16.23 24.67
C GLU A 134 4.57 15.90 23.75
N ALA A 135 4.64 16.34 22.49
CA ALA A 135 3.65 16.05 21.46
C ALA A 135 3.94 14.78 20.64
N THR A 136 4.99 14.01 20.96
CA THR A 136 5.37 12.82 20.20
C THR A 136 5.12 11.54 20.99
N VAL A 137 4.41 10.59 20.39
CA VAL A 137 4.08 9.28 21.00
C VAL A 137 4.62 8.17 20.11
N TRP A 138 5.33 7.20 20.70
CA TRP A 138 5.76 5.97 20.02
C TRP A 138 4.91 4.78 20.45
N LEU A 139 4.27 4.12 19.49
CA LEU A 139 3.56 2.87 19.70
C LEU A 139 4.53 1.71 19.49
N ARG A 140 4.84 0.97 20.56
CA ARG A 140 5.85 -0.11 20.54
C ARG A 140 5.26 -1.50 20.34
N GLN A 141 3.95 -1.65 20.55
CA GLN A 141 3.28 -2.94 20.47
C GLN A 141 2.65 -3.12 19.09
N SER A 142 3.09 -4.17 18.38
CA SER A 142 2.41 -4.61 17.16
C SER A 142 1.26 -5.55 17.52
N HIS A 143 0.10 -5.31 16.93
CA HIS A 143 -1.05 -6.21 16.98
C HIS A 143 -1.20 -7.06 15.71
N ARG A 144 -0.42 -6.77 14.66
CA ARG A 144 -0.50 -7.46 13.36
C ARG A 144 0.20 -8.81 13.39
N PHE A 145 1.30 -8.88 14.12
CA PHE A 145 2.09 -10.10 14.29
C PHE A 145 2.31 -10.33 15.78
N GLY A 146 2.30 -11.59 16.22
CA GLY A 146 2.71 -11.92 17.59
C GLY A 146 4.17 -11.47 17.82
N ALA A 147 4.49 -11.10 19.05
CA ALA A 147 5.85 -10.69 19.44
C ALA A 147 6.93 -11.76 19.15
N SER A 148 6.51 -13.01 18.92
CA SER A 148 7.35 -14.15 18.53
C SER A 148 7.44 -14.38 17.01
N SER A 149 6.87 -13.51 16.17
CA SER A 149 6.94 -13.67 14.72
C SER A 149 8.36 -13.42 14.21
N ALA A 150 8.83 -14.31 13.33
CA ALA A 150 10.13 -14.15 12.66
C ALA A 150 10.23 -12.83 11.89
N ILE A 151 9.12 -12.33 11.31
CA ILE A 151 9.08 -11.05 10.58
C ILE A 151 9.38 -9.88 11.52
N ALA A 152 8.74 -9.87 12.69
CA ALA A 152 8.96 -8.83 13.69
C ALA A 152 10.41 -8.83 14.20
N ALA A 153 10.95 -10.02 14.47
CA ALA A 153 12.33 -10.15 14.94
C ALA A 153 13.36 -9.75 13.87
N LEU A 154 13.14 -10.10 12.59
CA LEU A 154 13.98 -9.64 11.49
C LEU A 154 13.90 -8.11 11.35
N ALA A 155 12.71 -7.53 11.33
CA ALA A 155 12.52 -6.09 11.20
C ALA A 155 13.23 -5.33 12.34
N GLN A 156 13.10 -5.79 13.59
CA GLN A 156 13.81 -5.20 14.73
C GLN A 156 15.33 -5.29 14.59
N SER A 157 15.85 -6.41 14.09
CA SER A 157 17.29 -6.60 13.86
C SER A 157 17.80 -5.64 12.79
N VAL A 158 17.03 -5.42 11.72
CA VAL A 158 17.33 -4.45 10.66
C VAL A 158 17.32 -3.02 11.22
N ASN A 159 16.29 -2.63 11.97
CA ASN A 159 16.19 -1.27 12.54
C ASN A 159 17.29 -0.99 13.56
N ALA A 160 17.73 -2.01 14.32
CA ALA A 160 18.84 -1.90 15.25
C ALA A 160 20.22 -1.87 14.57
N GLY A 161 20.30 -2.14 13.26
CA GLY A 161 21.56 -2.29 12.54
C GLY A 161 22.36 -3.55 12.92
N ASP A 162 21.71 -4.57 13.49
CA ASP A 162 22.34 -5.85 13.84
C ASP A 162 22.31 -6.79 12.62
N ASP A 163 23.31 -6.63 11.76
CA ASP A 163 23.49 -7.41 10.53
C ASP A 163 23.58 -8.91 10.80
N LYS A 164 24.28 -9.31 11.88
CA LYS A 164 24.45 -10.71 12.27
C LYS A 164 23.13 -11.33 12.68
N ALA A 165 22.33 -10.66 13.50
CA ALA A 165 21.01 -11.13 13.89
C ALA A 165 20.07 -11.20 12.67
N ALA A 166 20.08 -10.18 11.81
CA ALA A 166 19.26 -10.16 10.61
C ALA A 166 19.60 -11.34 9.66
N VAL A 167 20.89 -11.60 9.42
CA VAL A 167 21.33 -12.74 8.59
C VAL A 167 21.00 -14.08 9.26
N ALA A 168 21.11 -14.17 10.59
CA ALA A 168 20.71 -15.37 11.31
C ALA A 168 19.22 -15.69 11.11
N TRP A 169 18.34 -14.69 11.18
CA TRP A 169 16.92 -14.86 10.88
C TRP A 169 16.64 -15.27 9.43
N LEU A 170 17.40 -14.73 8.47
CA LEU A 170 17.27 -15.06 7.05
C LEU A 170 17.71 -16.51 6.73
N THR A 171 18.70 -17.02 7.46
CA THR A 171 19.31 -18.34 7.22
C THR A 171 18.79 -19.45 8.14
N ALA A 172 18.03 -19.09 9.17
CA ALA A 172 17.48 -20.06 10.11
C ALA A 172 16.60 -21.09 9.36
N PRO A 173 16.73 -22.39 9.66
CA PRO A 173 15.84 -23.39 9.10
C PRO A 173 14.40 -23.06 9.51
N ALA A 174 13.50 -23.06 8.54
CA ALA A 174 12.08 -22.79 8.80
C ALA A 174 11.58 -23.72 9.90
N SER A 175 11.19 -23.16 11.04
CA SER A 175 10.56 -23.94 12.10
C SER A 175 9.23 -24.47 11.58
N SER A 176 8.93 -25.73 11.84
CA SER A 176 7.69 -26.38 11.41
C SER A 176 6.43 -25.83 12.11
N ASP A 177 6.60 -24.85 13.00
CA ASP A 177 5.61 -24.43 14.01
C ASP A 177 5.27 -22.94 13.94
N SER A 178 5.68 -22.23 12.87
CA SER A 178 5.31 -20.83 12.67
C SER A 178 4.73 -20.58 11.28
N ASP A 179 3.58 -19.90 11.23
CA ASP A 179 2.89 -19.43 10.03
C ASP A 179 3.73 -18.44 9.19
N PHE A 180 4.93 -18.07 9.65
CA PHE A 180 5.79 -17.06 9.03
C PHE A 180 7.20 -17.62 8.83
N ALA A 181 7.43 -18.28 7.69
CA ALA A 181 8.74 -18.77 7.30
C ALA A 181 9.51 -17.72 6.48
N ILE A 182 10.46 -17.05 7.10
CA ILE A 182 11.49 -16.26 6.39
C ILE A 182 12.52 -17.23 5.83
N ARG A 183 12.90 -17.06 4.56
CA ARG A 183 13.90 -17.90 3.91
C ARG A 183 14.78 -17.08 2.99
N LEU A 184 16.08 -17.15 3.19
CA LEU A 184 17.06 -16.71 2.21
C LEU A 184 17.14 -17.75 1.09
N VAL A 185 16.82 -17.32 -0.13
CA VAL A 185 16.90 -18.16 -1.32
C VAL A 185 18.03 -17.65 -2.19
N HIS A 186 19.07 -18.46 -2.36
CA HIS A 186 20.14 -18.17 -3.31
C HIS A 186 19.66 -18.49 -4.72
N ASP A 187 19.71 -17.49 -5.59
CA ASP A 187 19.34 -17.71 -6.99
C ASP A 187 20.44 -18.48 -7.72
N ASP A 188 20.04 -19.38 -8.61
CA ASP A 188 20.97 -20.07 -9.49
C ASP A 188 21.14 -19.31 -10.82
N ALA A 189 22.11 -19.72 -11.65
CA ALA A 189 22.36 -19.06 -12.94
C ALA A 189 21.15 -19.06 -13.89
N ALA A 190 20.13 -19.90 -13.64
CA ALA A 190 18.92 -20.06 -14.46
C ALA A 190 17.64 -19.58 -13.75
N ARG A 191 17.75 -18.96 -12.57
CA ARG A 191 16.64 -18.48 -11.74
C ARG A 191 15.59 -19.52 -11.36
N ARG A 192 15.97 -20.78 -11.19
CA ARG A 192 15.00 -21.85 -10.89
C ARG A 192 14.27 -21.65 -9.56
N PRO A 193 14.94 -21.23 -8.47
CA PRO A 193 14.24 -20.96 -7.22
C PRO A 193 13.21 -19.84 -7.35
N LEU A 194 13.57 -18.75 -8.05
CA LEU A 194 12.63 -17.66 -8.33
C LEU A 194 11.43 -18.13 -9.16
N LEU A 195 11.67 -18.95 -10.20
CA LEU A 195 10.60 -19.53 -11.00
C LEU A 195 9.60 -20.33 -10.14
N ALA A 196 10.11 -21.18 -9.24
CA ALA A 196 9.26 -21.96 -8.35
C ALA A 196 8.38 -21.08 -7.45
N ILE A 197 8.96 -19.99 -6.92
CA ILE A 197 8.22 -19.00 -6.10
C ILE A 197 7.14 -18.30 -6.94
N VAL A 198 7.49 -17.85 -8.15
CA VAL A 198 6.56 -17.17 -9.06
C VAL A 198 5.38 -18.07 -9.41
N LEU A 199 5.65 -19.33 -9.77
CA LEU A 199 4.59 -20.28 -10.10
C LEU A 199 3.69 -20.51 -8.88
N ALA A 200 4.26 -20.75 -7.69
CA ALA A 200 3.47 -20.95 -6.47
C ALA A 200 2.63 -19.73 -6.11
N ALA A 201 3.20 -18.52 -6.18
CA ALA A 201 2.55 -17.27 -5.83
C ALA A 201 1.41 -16.88 -6.79
N THR A 202 1.52 -17.26 -8.06
CA THR A 202 0.54 -16.88 -9.10
C THR A 202 -0.50 -17.94 -9.41
N ASN A 203 -0.27 -19.19 -8.98
CA ASN A 203 -1.10 -20.34 -9.33
C ASN A 203 -2.58 -20.15 -8.97
N SER A 204 -2.87 -19.70 -7.75
CA SER A 204 -4.23 -19.63 -7.20
C SER A 204 -5.14 -18.75 -8.04
N TRP A 205 -4.74 -17.51 -8.29
CA TRP A 205 -5.56 -16.54 -8.99
C TRP A 205 -5.53 -16.75 -10.50
N LEU A 206 -4.40 -17.20 -11.10
CA LEU A 206 -4.36 -17.53 -12.53
C LEU A 206 -5.24 -18.75 -12.88
N HIS A 207 -5.38 -19.72 -11.98
CA HIS A 207 -6.36 -20.79 -12.17
C HIS A 207 -7.80 -20.26 -12.23
N LEU A 208 -8.15 -19.29 -11.36
CA LEU A 208 -9.47 -18.63 -11.42
C LEU A 208 -9.65 -17.82 -12.71
N VAL A 209 -8.58 -17.21 -13.23
CA VAL A 209 -8.60 -16.49 -14.51
C VAL A 209 -8.83 -17.43 -15.70
N ASN A 210 -8.16 -18.59 -15.69
CA ASN A 210 -8.22 -19.58 -16.78
C ASN A 210 -9.48 -20.46 -16.72
N ALA A 211 -10.16 -20.50 -15.58
CA ALA A 211 -11.48 -21.09 -15.42
C ALA A 211 -12.48 -19.98 -15.02
N PRO A 212 -12.75 -19.00 -15.91
CA PRO A 212 -13.73 -17.96 -15.63
C PRO A 212 -15.12 -18.59 -15.45
N TRP A 213 -16.09 -17.83 -14.95
CA TRP A 213 -17.44 -18.30 -14.66
C TRP A 213 -17.99 -19.22 -15.78
N GLN A 214 -18.23 -20.49 -15.42
CA GLN A 214 -18.71 -21.52 -16.34
C GLN A 214 -20.18 -21.81 -16.07
N SER A 215 -21.12 -21.08 -16.68
CA SER A 215 -22.50 -21.56 -16.88
C SER A 215 -23.34 -20.59 -17.73
N ALA A 216 -24.51 -21.08 -18.15
CA ALA A 216 -25.56 -20.36 -18.85
C ALA A 216 -26.28 -19.28 -18.00
N ASP A 217 -25.82 -19.00 -16.78
CA ASP A 217 -26.35 -17.93 -15.91
C ASP A 217 -25.66 -16.60 -16.25
N PHE A 218 -26.22 -15.89 -17.23
CA PHE A 218 -25.74 -14.59 -17.65
C PHE A 218 -26.16 -13.51 -16.64
N GLY A 219 -25.23 -13.06 -15.79
CA GLY A 219 -25.44 -11.91 -14.91
C GLY A 219 -24.14 -11.19 -14.57
N TYR A 220 -24.10 -9.86 -14.75
CA TYR A 220 -22.93 -9.04 -14.40
C TYR A 220 -22.49 -9.20 -12.94
N GLN A 221 -23.43 -9.50 -12.05
CA GLN A 221 -23.12 -9.78 -10.64
C GLN A 221 -22.22 -11.01 -10.44
N VAL A 222 -22.45 -12.09 -11.21
CA VAL A 222 -21.61 -13.31 -11.15
C VAL A 222 -20.19 -13.00 -11.61
N ILE A 223 -20.05 -12.15 -12.63
CA ILE A 223 -18.75 -11.69 -13.15
C ILE A 223 -18.02 -10.85 -12.09
N ASP A 224 -18.74 -9.94 -11.42
CA ASP A 224 -18.18 -9.13 -10.34
C ASP A 224 -17.76 -9.97 -9.12
N ASP A 225 -18.55 -10.97 -8.73
CA ASP A 225 -18.24 -11.89 -7.62
C ASP A 225 -17.00 -12.74 -7.93
N TRP A 226 -16.91 -13.26 -9.17
CA TRP A 226 -15.72 -13.96 -9.64
C TRP A 226 -14.49 -13.04 -9.66
N ALA A 227 -14.61 -11.81 -10.17
CA ALA A 227 -13.49 -10.87 -10.19
C ALA A 227 -13.00 -10.56 -8.77
N ARG A 228 -13.92 -10.35 -7.81
CA ARG A 228 -13.57 -10.19 -6.39
C ARG A 228 -12.80 -11.41 -5.84
N ALA A 229 -13.21 -12.63 -6.19
CA ALA A 229 -12.48 -13.84 -5.79
C ALA A 229 -11.07 -13.91 -6.41
N VAL A 230 -10.91 -13.49 -7.67
CA VAL A 230 -9.59 -13.39 -8.32
C VAL A 230 -8.71 -12.38 -7.57
N PHE A 231 -9.23 -11.19 -7.25
CA PHE A 231 -8.51 -10.18 -6.47
C PHE A 231 -8.11 -10.67 -5.09
N ALA A 232 -9.02 -11.33 -4.37
CA ALA A 232 -8.73 -11.90 -3.04
C ALA A 232 -7.64 -12.98 -3.08
N ALA A 233 -7.56 -13.75 -4.17
CA ALA A 233 -6.49 -14.72 -4.39
C ALA A 233 -5.18 -14.06 -4.83
N HIS A 234 -5.25 -13.00 -5.65
CA HIS A 234 -4.09 -12.22 -6.09
C HIS A 234 -3.41 -11.49 -4.93
N SER A 235 -4.18 -10.95 -3.97
CA SER A 235 -3.63 -10.23 -2.81
C SER A 235 -2.90 -11.12 -1.80
N GLN A 236 -2.91 -12.45 -1.97
CA GLN A 236 -2.22 -13.37 -1.04
C GLN A 236 -0.69 -13.39 -1.23
N ALA A 237 -0.19 -12.90 -2.36
CA ALA A 237 1.23 -12.89 -2.66
C ALA A 237 1.62 -11.67 -3.51
N GLN A 238 2.72 -11.02 -3.15
CA GLN A 238 3.28 -9.90 -3.90
C GLN A 238 4.79 -10.07 -4.04
N LEU A 239 5.31 -9.85 -5.26
CA LEU A 239 6.75 -9.84 -5.50
C LEU A 239 7.28 -8.42 -5.42
N LEU A 240 8.20 -8.19 -4.47
CA LEU A 240 8.83 -6.88 -4.27
C LEU A 240 10.29 -6.91 -4.68
N CYS A 241 10.77 -5.80 -5.24
CA CYS A 241 12.17 -5.62 -5.61
C CYS A 241 12.68 -4.23 -5.23
N ALA A 242 13.98 -4.12 -4.96
CA ALA A 242 14.60 -2.85 -4.61
C ALA A 242 14.94 -2.00 -5.86
N LEU A 243 15.22 -2.65 -7.00
CA LEU A 243 15.73 -2.00 -8.19
C LEU A 243 14.65 -1.77 -9.25
N ARG A 244 14.83 -0.74 -10.07
CA ARG A 244 13.96 -0.52 -11.26
C ARG A 244 14.44 -1.30 -12.48
N HIS A 245 15.75 -1.32 -12.71
CA HIS A 245 16.38 -1.92 -13.88
C HIS A 245 17.31 -3.07 -13.50
N GLY A 246 17.70 -3.86 -14.50
CA GLY A 246 18.57 -5.02 -14.34
C GLY A 246 17.81 -6.32 -14.14
N ALA A 247 18.57 -7.40 -13.94
CA ALA A 247 18.08 -8.77 -13.82
C ALA A 247 16.98 -8.93 -12.75
N TYR A 248 17.16 -8.27 -11.61
CA TYR A 248 16.25 -8.29 -10.46
C TYR A 248 15.55 -6.93 -10.24
N GLY A 249 15.57 -6.07 -11.26
CA GLY A 249 14.77 -4.86 -11.24
C GLY A 249 13.34 -5.12 -11.72
N VAL A 250 12.41 -4.24 -11.36
CA VAL A 250 10.98 -4.39 -11.69
C VAL A 250 10.72 -4.66 -13.18
N VAL A 251 11.47 -4.02 -14.06
CA VAL A 251 11.35 -4.24 -15.52
C VAL A 251 11.79 -5.65 -15.91
N GLY A 252 12.93 -6.10 -15.39
CA GLY A 252 13.48 -7.43 -15.70
C GLY A 252 12.67 -8.56 -15.07
N LEU A 253 12.17 -8.37 -13.85
CA LEU A 253 11.33 -9.34 -13.15
C LEU A 253 9.97 -9.51 -13.83
N ASN A 254 9.29 -8.41 -14.18
CA ASN A 254 8.01 -8.51 -14.89
C ASN A 254 8.17 -9.25 -16.22
N ALA A 255 9.21 -8.94 -17.02
CA ALA A 255 9.48 -9.65 -18.26
C ALA A 255 9.80 -11.14 -18.03
N PHE A 256 10.58 -11.47 -16.99
CA PHE A 256 10.89 -12.86 -16.64
C PHE A 256 9.64 -13.64 -16.19
N ILE A 257 8.80 -13.04 -15.36
CA ILE A 257 7.56 -13.65 -14.86
C ILE A 257 6.61 -13.88 -16.03
N GLU A 258 6.37 -12.87 -16.86
CA GLU A 258 5.50 -12.96 -18.03
C GLU A 258 5.96 -14.05 -18.99
N HIS A 259 7.25 -14.10 -19.33
CA HIS A 259 7.81 -15.16 -20.17
C HIS A 259 7.62 -16.55 -19.54
N SER A 260 7.87 -16.68 -18.24
CA SER A 260 7.80 -17.94 -17.52
C SER A 260 6.38 -18.49 -17.40
N LEU A 261 5.41 -17.62 -17.10
CA LEU A 261 4.00 -17.98 -17.02
C LEU A 261 3.44 -18.32 -18.40
N ASN A 262 3.86 -17.61 -19.45
CA ASN A 262 3.46 -17.91 -20.82
C ASN A 262 4.02 -19.27 -21.27
N HIS A 263 5.29 -19.57 -20.96
CA HIS A 263 5.89 -20.88 -21.24
C HIS A 263 5.20 -22.02 -20.48
N ALA A 264 4.73 -21.76 -19.25
CA ALA A 264 3.96 -22.71 -18.46
C ALA A 264 2.49 -22.85 -18.91
N GLY A 265 2.02 -22.06 -19.89
CA GLY A 265 0.64 -22.07 -20.36
C GLY A 265 -0.37 -21.48 -19.37
N LEU A 266 0.09 -20.71 -18.38
CA LEU A 266 -0.77 -20.07 -17.38
C LEU A 266 -1.32 -18.71 -17.87
N ILE A 267 -0.66 -18.09 -18.85
CA ILE A 267 -1.12 -16.90 -19.56
C ILE A 267 -0.83 -17.07 -21.06
N ASN A 268 -1.47 -16.25 -21.90
CA ASN A 268 -1.29 -16.27 -23.36
C ASN A 268 -0.72 -14.94 -23.86
N ALA A 269 0.46 -14.56 -23.38
CA ALA A 269 1.12 -13.29 -23.72
C ALA A 269 1.53 -13.23 -25.21
N ASP A 270 1.87 -14.36 -25.83
CA ASP A 270 2.24 -14.41 -27.26
C ASP A 270 1.07 -14.07 -28.20
N GLN A 271 -0.17 -14.22 -27.72
CA GLN A 271 -1.40 -13.88 -28.46
C GLN A 271 -1.99 -12.53 -27.99
N ALA A 272 -1.22 -11.74 -27.24
CA ALA A 272 -1.69 -10.47 -26.72
C ALA A 272 -2.01 -9.49 -27.85
N ILE A 273 -3.17 -8.84 -27.76
CA ILE A 273 -3.58 -7.78 -28.68
C ILE A 273 -3.19 -6.46 -28.02
N ASP A 274 -2.33 -5.67 -28.66
CA ASP A 274 -1.76 -4.42 -28.11
C ASP A 274 -1.15 -4.59 -26.70
N GLY A 275 -0.58 -5.77 -26.43
CA GLY A 275 0.02 -6.11 -25.14
C GLY A 275 -0.99 -6.51 -24.05
N TRP A 276 -2.27 -6.68 -24.38
CA TRP A 276 -3.30 -7.12 -23.43
C TRP A 276 -3.61 -8.61 -23.57
N TYR A 277 -3.58 -9.30 -22.44
CA TYR A 277 -3.92 -10.72 -22.31
C TYR A 277 -4.61 -10.96 -20.96
N ALA A 278 -5.43 -12.01 -20.88
CA ALA A 278 -6.10 -12.41 -19.64
C ALA A 278 -5.07 -12.76 -18.55
N GLY A 279 -5.28 -12.25 -17.34
CA GLY A 279 -4.40 -12.46 -16.20
C GLY A 279 -3.23 -11.49 -16.12
N ARG A 280 -3.15 -10.45 -16.96
CA ARG A 280 -2.13 -9.40 -16.80
C ARG A 280 -2.49 -8.45 -15.64
N PRO A 281 -1.72 -8.39 -14.54
CA PRO A 281 -1.86 -7.35 -13.54
C PRO A 281 -1.24 -6.06 -14.07
N VAL A 282 -1.92 -4.95 -13.84
CA VAL A 282 -1.46 -3.63 -14.23
C VAL A 282 -1.52 -2.67 -13.05
N MET A 283 -0.57 -1.75 -12.98
CA MET A 283 -0.56 -0.65 -12.02
C MET A 283 -0.67 0.67 -12.75
N VAL A 284 -1.56 1.54 -12.27
CA VAL A 284 -1.72 2.91 -12.78
C VAL A 284 -0.51 3.74 -12.37
N THR A 285 0.13 4.41 -13.32
CA THR A 285 1.39 5.16 -13.09
C THR A 285 1.18 6.65 -12.87
N ARG A 286 -0.04 7.15 -13.07
CA ARG A 286 -0.44 8.55 -12.82
C ARG A 286 -1.93 8.65 -12.56
N ASN A 287 -2.34 9.63 -11.78
CA ASN A 287 -3.76 9.89 -11.54
C ASN A 287 -4.50 10.17 -12.85
N ASP A 288 -5.65 9.53 -13.05
CA ASP A 288 -6.58 9.78 -14.15
C ASP A 288 -7.93 10.21 -13.58
N SER A 289 -8.24 11.50 -13.69
CA SER A 289 -9.48 12.07 -13.15
C SER A 289 -10.72 11.66 -13.95
N THR A 290 -10.57 11.27 -15.22
CA THR A 290 -11.69 10.88 -16.09
C THR A 290 -12.14 9.46 -15.78
N LEU A 291 -11.19 8.58 -15.47
CA LEU A 291 -11.44 7.20 -15.06
C LEU A 291 -11.59 7.05 -13.54
N HIS A 292 -11.32 8.12 -12.78
CA HIS A 292 -11.23 8.11 -11.32
C HIS A 292 -10.22 7.06 -10.82
N LEU A 293 -9.07 6.93 -11.49
CA LEU A 293 -7.99 6.03 -11.11
C LEU A 293 -6.87 6.79 -10.41
N ALA A 294 -6.36 6.24 -9.32
CA ALA A 294 -5.23 6.80 -8.58
C ALA A 294 -3.90 6.17 -9.03
N ASN A 295 -2.82 6.94 -8.94
CA ASN A 295 -1.46 6.41 -9.09
C ASN A 295 -1.19 5.35 -8.02
N GLY A 296 -0.67 4.19 -8.44
CA GLY A 296 -0.46 3.02 -7.58
C GLY A 296 -1.64 2.05 -7.55
N GLU A 297 -2.81 2.42 -8.08
CA GLU A 297 -3.97 1.54 -8.11
C GLU A 297 -3.70 0.32 -9.02
N VAL A 298 -3.98 -0.88 -8.50
CA VAL A 298 -3.76 -2.15 -9.19
C VAL A 298 -5.06 -2.62 -9.85
N GLY A 299 -4.99 -2.93 -11.13
CA GLY A 299 -6.05 -3.56 -11.91
C GLY A 299 -5.65 -4.92 -12.44
N LEU A 300 -6.63 -5.78 -12.69
CA LEU A 300 -6.43 -7.09 -13.30
C LEU A 300 -7.11 -7.14 -14.67
N THR A 301 -6.37 -7.54 -15.69
CA THR A 301 -6.94 -7.79 -17.03
C THR A 301 -7.67 -9.12 -17.02
N LEU A 302 -8.98 -9.09 -17.18
CA LEU A 302 -9.83 -10.26 -17.00
C LEU A 302 -10.75 -10.43 -18.22
N PRO A 303 -11.10 -11.69 -18.57
CA PRO A 303 -12.24 -11.96 -19.42
C PRO A 303 -13.48 -11.23 -18.91
N TYR A 304 -14.28 -10.73 -19.84
CA TYR A 304 -15.54 -10.03 -19.56
C TYR A 304 -16.57 -10.39 -20.64
N LEU A 305 -17.83 -10.54 -20.26
CA LEU A 305 -18.91 -10.75 -21.22
C LEU A 305 -19.15 -9.44 -21.99
N ASP A 306 -18.76 -9.41 -23.26
CA ASP A 306 -18.84 -8.19 -24.06
C ASP A 306 -20.15 -8.19 -24.87
N PRO A 307 -21.09 -7.27 -24.60
CA PRO A 307 -22.39 -7.26 -25.26
C PRO A 307 -22.30 -6.96 -26.76
N GLU A 308 -21.34 -6.13 -27.18
CA GLU A 308 -21.17 -5.75 -28.58
C GLU A 308 -20.63 -6.93 -29.39
N LEU A 309 -19.62 -7.62 -28.86
CA LEU A 309 -19.10 -8.86 -29.44
C LEU A 309 -20.19 -9.93 -29.46
N SER A 310 -20.93 -10.09 -28.36
CA SER A 310 -22.00 -11.08 -28.26
C SER A 310 -23.11 -10.85 -29.30
N ALA A 311 -23.48 -9.58 -29.53
CA ALA A 311 -24.44 -9.21 -30.56
C ALA A 311 -23.91 -9.50 -31.97
N SER A 312 -22.62 -9.24 -32.24
CA SER A 312 -22.01 -9.48 -33.54
C SER A 312 -21.86 -10.97 -33.88
N GLU A 313 -21.55 -11.82 -32.89
CA GLU A 313 -21.36 -13.26 -33.09
C GLU A 313 -22.66 -14.07 -32.95
N GLY A 314 -23.75 -13.45 -32.51
CA GLY A 314 -25.04 -14.12 -32.28
C GLY A 314 -25.01 -15.16 -31.15
N LYS A 315 -23.96 -15.13 -30.31
CA LYS A 315 -23.74 -16.01 -29.16
C LYS A 315 -22.96 -15.23 -28.09
N PRO A 316 -23.03 -15.61 -26.81
CA PRO A 316 -22.22 -15.02 -25.76
C PRO A 316 -20.72 -15.07 -26.13
N ALA A 317 -20.11 -13.90 -26.21
CA ALA A 317 -18.70 -13.72 -26.57
C ALA A 317 -17.99 -12.91 -25.49
N THR A 318 -16.74 -13.29 -25.22
CA THR A 318 -15.91 -12.63 -24.20
C THR A 318 -14.89 -11.70 -24.84
N GLY A 319 -14.75 -10.52 -24.26
CA GLY A 319 -13.66 -9.58 -24.53
C GLY A 319 -12.77 -9.44 -23.30
N LEU A 320 -11.73 -8.61 -23.40
CA LEU A 320 -10.92 -8.21 -22.26
C LEU A 320 -11.42 -6.89 -21.66
N ARG A 321 -11.45 -6.83 -20.34
CA ARG A 321 -11.61 -5.60 -19.56
C ARG A 321 -10.61 -5.62 -18.41
N VAL A 322 -10.18 -4.44 -17.98
CA VAL A 322 -9.38 -4.31 -16.76
C VAL A 322 -10.32 -3.99 -15.62
N ALA A 323 -10.37 -4.87 -14.64
CA ALA A 323 -11.12 -4.68 -13.41
C ALA A 323 -10.27 -3.90 -12.41
N PHE A 324 -10.89 -2.95 -11.71
CA PHE A 324 -10.35 -2.26 -10.55
C PHE A 324 -11.34 -2.39 -9.39
N LEU A 325 -10.86 -2.71 -8.19
CA LEU A 325 -11.71 -2.68 -7.00
C LEU A 325 -11.78 -1.27 -6.45
N SER A 326 -12.98 -0.85 -6.06
CA SER A 326 -13.17 0.43 -5.37
C SER A 326 -12.86 0.27 -3.88
N ASP A 327 -12.24 1.28 -3.27
CA ASP A 327 -12.00 1.31 -1.82
C ASP A 327 -13.30 1.35 -1.01
N GLY A 328 -14.38 1.88 -1.61
CA GLY A 328 -15.72 1.91 -1.02
C GLY A 328 -16.51 0.62 -1.25
N VAL A 329 -17.37 0.29 -0.28
CA VAL A 329 -18.34 -0.82 -0.40
C VAL A 329 -19.63 -0.34 -1.07
N ASN A 330 -20.24 -1.21 -1.87
CA ASN A 330 -21.56 -1.00 -2.44
C ASN A 330 -22.66 -1.22 -1.37
N VAL A 331 -23.93 -1.11 -1.78
CA VAL A 331 -25.10 -1.32 -0.90
C VAL A 331 -25.11 -2.70 -0.23
N ALA A 332 -24.44 -3.70 -0.82
CA ALA A 332 -24.30 -5.05 -0.28
C ALA A 332 -23.08 -5.23 0.64
N GLY A 333 -22.34 -4.16 0.95
CA GLY A 333 -21.19 -4.20 1.85
C GLY A 333 -19.93 -4.82 1.23
N VAL A 334 -19.86 -4.93 -0.10
CA VAL A 334 -18.68 -5.48 -0.80
C VAL A 334 -18.05 -4.45 -1.74
N PRO A 335 -16.73 -4.51 -2.00
CA PRO A 335 -16.06 -3.63 -2.96
C PRO A 335 -16.71 -3.68 -4.34
N ALA A 336 -17.02 -2.52 -4.91
CA ALA A 336 -17.54 -2.42 -6.26
C ALA A 336 -16.43 -2.69 -7.30
N VAL A 337 -16.73 -3.44 -8.35
CA VAL A 337 -15.80 -3.70 -9.45
C VAL A 337 -16.04 -2.68 -10.58
N ARG A 338 -14.97 -1.97 -10.98
CA ARG A 338 -14.99 -1.03 -12.09
C ARG A 338 -14.31 -1.66 -13.29
N TRP A 339 -15.09 -1.88 -14.34
CA TRP A 339 -14.63 -2.48 -15.59
C TRP A 339 -14.26 -1.42 -16.61
N ILE A 340 -12.99 -1.38 -17.02
CA ILE A 340 -12.46 -0.38 -17.95
C ILE A 340 -11.96 -1.07 -19.21
N ASN A 341 -12.28 -0.49 -20.37
CA ASN A 341 -11.74 -0.95 -21.65
C ASN A 341 -10.22 -0.72 -21.67
N PRO A 342 -9.39 -1.74 -21.98
CA PRO A 342 -7.94 -1.62 -21.95
C PRO A 342 -7.37 -0.46 -22.79
N HIS A 343 -8.00 -0.13 -23.92
CA HIS A 343 -7.56 0.99 -24.78
C HIS A 343 -7.73 2.38 -24.14
N ARG A 344 -8.52 2.50 -23.07
CA ARG A 344 -8.64 3.75 -22.29
C ARG A 344 -7.50 3.93 -21.30
N LEU A 345 -6.73 2.88 -21.01
CA LEU A 345 -5.64 2.90 -20.04
C LEU A 345 -4.32 3.24 -20.73
N VAL A 346 -4.02 4.54 -20.78
CA VAL A 346 -2.81 5.07 -21.43
C VAL A 346 -1.58 5.15 -20.53
N SER A 347 -1.74 4.90 -19.23
CA SER A 347 -0.67 5.12 -18.24
C SER A 347 -0.68 4.05 -17.18
N VAL A 348 -0.43 2.84 -17.65
CA VAL A 348 -0.35 1.62 -16.86
C VAL A 348 0.92 0.85 -17.22
N GLU A 349 1.47 0.14 -16.24
CA GLU A 349 2.58 -0.79 -16.42
C GLU A 349 2.22 -2.17 -15.87
N THR A 350 2.88 -3.22 -16.37
CA THR A 350 2.72 -4.58 -15.82
C THR A 350 3.19 -4.64 -14.38
N ALA A 351 2.44 -5.31 -13.51
CA ALA A 351 2.60 -5.27 -12.06
C ALA A 351 2.64 -6.66 -11.40
N PHE A 352 3.29 -7.65 -12.02
CA PHE A 352 3.57 -8.93 -11.34
C PHE A 352 4.60 -8.76 -10.23
N ALA A 353 5.56 -7.86 -10.44
CA ALA A 353 6.49 -7.40 -9.43
C ALA A 353 6.40 -5.88 -9.30
N LEU A 354 6.58 -5.39 -8.07
CA LEU A 354 6.58 -3.97 -7.72
C LEU A 354 7.91 -3.58 -7.07
N THR A 355 8.24 -2.30 -7.12
CA THR A 355 9.31 -1.77 -6.28
C THR A 355 8.82 -1.63 -4.84
N VAL A 356 9.68 -1.83 -3.83
CA VAL A 356 9.30 -1.65 -2.40
C VAL A 356 8.63 -0.28 -2.16
N HIS A 357 9.14 0.79 -2.77
CA HIS A 357 8.54 2.14 -2.72
C HIS A 357 7.09 2.20 -3.22
N LYS A 358 6.73 1.41 -4.25
CA LYS A 358 5.38 1.41 -4.83
C LYS A 358 4.39 0.53 -4.05
N ALA A 359 4.90 -0.29 -3.12
CA ALA A 359 4.10 -1.14 -2.26
C ALA A 359 3.87 -0.53 -0.87
N GLN A 360 4.37 0.68 -0.61
CA GLN A 360 4.12 1.39 0.65
C GLN A 360 2.61 1.62 0.84
N GLY A 361 2.14 1.42 2.08
CA GLY A 361 0.72 1.52 2.42
C GLY A 361 -0.16 0.37 1.92
N SER A 362 0.42 -0.71 1.38
CA SER A 362 -0.29 -1.92 0.93
C SER A 362 0.12 -3.15 1.74
N GLU A 363 -0.80 -4.12 1.87
CA GLU A 363 -0.59 -5.41 2.57
C GLU A 363 -1.05 -6.61 1.75
#